data_AF-A0A9P6DQ67-F1
#
_entry.id   AF-A0A9P6DQ67-F1
#
_cell.length_a   1.000
_cell.length_b   1.000
_cell.length_c   1.000
_cell.angle_alpha   90.00
_cell.angle_beta   90.00
_cell.angle_gamma   90.00
#
_symmetry.space_group_name_H-M   'P 1'
#
loop_
_entity.id
_entity.type
_entity.pdbx_description
1 polymer ?
#
loop_
_entity_poly.entity_id
_entity_poly.type
_entity_poly.pdbx_seq_one_letter_code
_entity_poly.pdbx_strand_id
1 'polypeptide(L)'
;PTIRHSHWRYGAAHKWNTIILPNLIHPYMAFCVATNSGRDCVPSPPKMNPCSCGEPNVRLEVTCVRLKCVDSIVLYVCKCLPAPRQLIEHGLFPCALVFPKLTVELDMLEFAAGLFVNLAPNEMAWAVTLTEFLSTRGYIFT
;
A
#
# COMPACT_ATOMS: atom_id res chain seq x y z
N PRO A 1 -7.81 14.33 30.42
CA PRO A 1 -8.20 13.23 29.50
C PRO A 1 -7.34 13.06 28.22
N THR A 2 -6.17 13.69 28.10
CA THR A 2 -5.47 13.88 26.80
C THR A 2 -4.10 13.19 26.68
N ILE A 3 -3.52 12.72 27.78
CA ILE A 3 -2.11 12.23 27.81
C ILE A 3 -1.98 10.80 27.23
N ARG A 4 -3.04 9.99 27.30
CA ARG A 4 -2.99 8.58 26.89
C ARG A 4 -3.01 8.38 25.37
N HIS A 5 -3.65 9.30 24.64
CA HIS A 5 -3.73 9.24 23.17
C HIS A 5 -2.43 9.69 22.49
N SER A 6 -1.72 10.68 23.03
CA SER A 6 -0.46 11.15 22.45
C SER A 6 0.62 10.07 22.54
N HIS A 7 0.80 9.45 23.71
CA HIS A 7 1.80 8.39 23.91
C HIS A 7 1.55 7.16 23.03
N TRP A 8 0.28 6.82 22.78
CA TRP A 8 -0.09 5.73 21.86
C TRP A 8 0.23 6.07 20.40
N ARG A 9 -0.02 7.32 19.97
CA ARG A 9 0.36 7.80 18.63
C ARG A 9 1.87 7.79 18.43
N TYR A 10 2.65 8.20 19.42
CA TYR A 10 4.13 8.16 19.36
C TYR A 10 4.64 6.72 19.29
N GLY A 11 4.14 5.81 20.13
CA GLY A 11 4.54 4.40 20.10
C GLY A 11 4.17 3.70 18.78
N ALA A 12 3.02 4.03 18.21
CA ALA A 12 2.56 3.49 16.94
C ALA A 12 3.38 4.06 15.76
N ALA A 13 3.60 5.38 15.72
CA ALA A 13 4.43 6.03 14.70
C ALA A 13 5.89 5.58 14.75
N HIS A 14 6.43 5.39 15.96
CA HIS A 14 7.79 4.86 16.14
C HIS A 14 7.92 3.46 15.55
N LYS A 15 7.02 2.53 15.93
CA LYS A 15 7.00 1.16 15.36
C LYS A 15 6.83 1.13 13.85
N TRP A 16 6.04 2.06 13.30
CA TRP A 16 5.89 2.17 11.85
C TRP A 16 7.21 2.48 11.16
N ASN A 17 7.91 3.52 11.62
CA ASN A 17 9.17 3.95 11.02
C ASN A 17 10.34 2.98 11.29
N THR A 18 10.38 2.34 12.46
CA THR A 18 11.54 1.51 12.84
C THR A 18 11.39 0.04 12.49
N ILE A 19 10.16 -0.48 12.41
CA ILE A 19 9.92 -1.92 12.25
C ILE A 19 9.10 -2.20 10.98
N ILE A 20 7.96 -1.56 10.81
CA ILE A 20 7.02 -1.95 9.74
C ILE A 20 7.52 -1.48 8.38
N LEU A 21 7.80 -0.19 8.20
CA LEU A 21 8.24 0.37 6.93
C LEU A 21 9.51 -0.31 6.38
N PRO A 22 10.60 -0.50 7.16
CA PRO A 22 11.80 -1.16 6.66
C PRO A 22 11.52 -2.58 6.15
N ASN A 23 10.65 -3.32 6.84
CA ASN A 23 10.27 -4.67 6.44
C ASN A 23 9.38 -4.72 5.18
N LEU A 24 8.80 -3.59 4.76
CA LEU A 24 7.99 -3.47 3.55
C LEU A 24 8.80 -3.07 2.32
N ILE A 25 10.04 -2.57 2.49
CA ILE A 25 10.88 -2.13 1.36
C ILE A 25 11.12 -3.27 0.38
N HIS A 26 11.56 -4.43 0.86
CA HIS A 26 11.82 -5.58 -0.01
C HIS A 26 10.55 -6.13 -0.69
N PRO A 27 9.43 -6.36 0.03
CA PRO A 27 8.15 -6.68 -0.60
C PRO A 27 7.72 -5.68 -1.67
N TYR A 28 7.91 -4.38 -1.41
CA TYR A 28 7.57 -3.32 -2.35
C TYR A 28 8.45 -3.37 -3.60
N MET A 29 9.77 -3.51 -3.44
CA MET A 29 10.68 -3.66 -4.59
C MET A 29 10.35 -4.89 -5.42
N ALA A 30 10.02 -6.02 -4.77
CA ALA A 30 9.58 -7.22 -5.47
C ALA A 30 8.27 -6.98 -6.25
N PHE A 31 7.33 -6.24 -5.66
CA PHE A 31 6.10 -5.80 -6.34
C PHE A 31 6.39 -4.90 -7.56
N CYS A 32 7.29 -3.93 -7.44
CA CYS A 32 7.69 -3.09 -8.57
C CYS A 32 8.29 -3.92 -9.71
N VAL A 33 9.17 -4.87 -9.41
CA VAL A 33 9.74 -5.76 -10.43
C VAL A 33 8.64 -6.61 -11.09
N ALA A 34 7.73 -7.18 -10.29
CA ALA A 34 6.66 -8.05 -10.79
C ALA A 34 5.63 -7.32 -11.67
N THR A 35 5.38 -6.03 -11.40
CA THR A 35 4.44 -5.19 -12.16
C THR A 35 5.13 -4.32 -13.22
N ASN A 36 6.44 -4.49 -13.41
CA ASN A 36 7.26 -3.62 -14.25
C ASN A 36 7.00 -2.12 -13.95
N SER A 37 7.03 -1.77 -12.66
CA SER A 37 6.70 -0.46 -12.09
C SER A 37 5.28 0.00 -12.41
N GLY A 38 4.28 -0.88 -12.23
CA GLY A 38 2.87 -0.57 -12.44
C GLY A 38 2.43 -0.52 -13.92
N ARG A 39 3.21 -1.10 -14.83
CA ARG A 39 2.84 -1.25 -16.25
C ARG A 39 1.95 -2.46 -16.48
N ASP A 40 2.33 -3.57 -15.85
CA ASP A 40 1.63 -4.83 -15.96
C ASP A 40 0.57 -4.93 -14.86
N CYS A 41 -0.50 -5.68 -15.12
CA CYS A 41 -1.51 -5.94 -14.10
C CYS A 41 -0.84 -6.58 -12.87
N VAL A 42 -1.30 -6.18 -11.68
CA VAL A 42 -0.89 -6.84 -10.44
C VAL A 42 -1.09 -8.35 -10.63
N PRO A 43 -0.02 -9.16 -10.54
CA PRO A 43 -0.16 -10.59 -10.72
C PRO A 43 -1.21 -11.08 -9.73
N SER A 44 -2.12 -11.96 -10.19
CA SER A 44 -3.18 -12.49 -9.33
C SER A 44 -2.54 -12.91 -8.01
N PRO A 45 -3.03 -12.39 -6.86
CA PRO A 45 -2.34 -12.58 -5.61
C PRO A 45 -2.13 -14.09 -5.41
N PRO A 46 -0.93 -14.51 -4.98
CA PRO A 46 -0.68 -15.93 -4.75
C PRO A 46 -1.80 -16.46 -3.86
N LYS A 47 -2.42 -17.57 -4.25
CA LYS A 47 -3.47 -18.22 -3.44
C LYS A 47 -2.96 -18.27 -2.02
N MET A 48 -3.60 -17.53 -1.13
CA MET A 48 -3.09 -17.31 0.21
C MET A 48 -3.19 -18.61 0.98
N ASN A 49 -2.14 -19.41 0.88
CA ASN A 49 -2.02 -20.62 1.65
C ASN A 49 -1.81 -20.16 3.11
N PRO A 50 -2.65 -20.62 4.05
CA PRO A 50 -2.41 -20.32 5.46
C PRO A 50 -0.98 -20.74 5.81
N CYS A 51 -0.28 -19.95 6.63
CA CYS A 51 1.06 -20.34 7.07
C CYS A 51 0.98 -21.76 7.65
N SER A 52 1.99 -22.59 7.39
CA SER A 52 2.15 -23.88 8.07
C SER A 52 2.69 -23.73 9.50
N CYS A 53 2.66 -22.51 10.05
CA CYS A 53 3.32 -22.15 11.30
C CYS A 53 2.54 -22.57 12.57
N GLY A 54 1.37 -23.19 12.43
CA GLY A 54 0.59 -23.78 13.54
C GLY A 54 -0.04 -22.79 14.52
N GLU A 55 0.30 -21.50 14.42
CA GLU A 55 -0.27 -20.41 15.22
C GLU A 55 -1.71 -20.07 14.78
N PRO A 56 -2.54 -19.47 15.66
CA PRO A 56 -3.88 -19.03 15.29
C PRO A 56 -3.81 -17.98 14.18
N ASN A 57 -4.34 -18.33 13.01
CA ASN A 57 -4.50 -17.38 11.90
C ASN A 57 -5.68 -16.45 12.19
N VAL A 58 -5.42 -15.16 12.29
CA VAL A 58 -6.46 -14.15 12.42
C VAL A 58 -6.99 -13.82 11.04
N ARG A 59 -8.27 -14.09 10.80
CA ARG A 59 -8.96 -13.67 9.59
C ARG A 59 -9.25 -12.17 9.68
N LEU A 60 -8.76 -11.39 8.72
CA LEU A 60 -8.98 -9.95 8.64
C LEU A 60 -9.64 -9.62 7.30
N GLU A 61 -10.81 -9.00 7.33
CA GLU A 61 -11.45 -8.44 6.13
C GLU A 61 -11.06 -6.97 6.00
N VAL A 62 -10.62 -6.58 4.81
CA VAL A 62 -10.05 -5.26 4.54
C VAL A 62 -10.68 -4.67 3.29
N THR A 63 -11.20 -3.45 3.42
CA THR A 63 -11.69 -2.68 2.29
C THR A 63 -10.51 -2.05 1.54
N CYS A 64 -10.55 -2.16 0.22
CA CYS A 64 -9.49 -1.79 -0.69
C CYS A 64 -10.04 -0.71 -1.64
N VAL A 65 -9.36 0.43 -1.68
CA VAL A 65 -9.68 1.53 -2.58
C VAL A 65 -8.68 1.48 -3.72
N ARG A 66 -9.18 1.14 -4.91
CA ARG A 66 -8.41 1.14 -6.17
C ARG A 66 -8.87 2.29 -7.05
N LEU A 67 -8.07 2.61 -8.05
CA LEU A 67 -8.38 3.69 -8.99
C LEU A 67 -9.69 3.43 -9.76
N LYS A 68 -10.00 2.16 -10.06
CA LYS A 68 -11.15 1.76 -10.88
C LYS A 68 -12.36 1.30 -10.08
N CYS A 69 -12.17 0.85 -8.84
CA CYS A 69 -13.23 0.25 -8.02
C CYS A 69 -12.87 0.22 -6.53
N VAL A 70 -13.87 -0.08 -5.71
CA VAL A 70 -13.69 -0.42 -4.29
C VAL A 70 -14.08 -1.88 -4.11
N ASP A 71 -13.17 -2.68 -3.56
CA ASP A 71 -13.34 -4.11 -3.30
C ASP A 71 -12.96 -4.47 -1.85
N SER A 72 -13.22 -5.72 -1.45
CA SER A 72 -12.83 -6.25 -0.14
C SER A 72 -11.99 -7.50 -0.32
N ILE A 73 -10.91 -7.61 0.45
CA ILE A 73 -10.07 -8.82 0.48
C ILE A 73 -10.03 -9.41 1.88
N VAL A 74 -9.79 -10.71 1.95
CA VAL A 74 -9.64 -11.45 3.21
C VAL A 74 -8.18 -11.85 3.37
N LEU A 75 -7.57 -11.41 4.47
CA LEU A 75 -6.22 -11.76 4.86
C LEU A 75 -6.23 -12.82 5.97
N TYR A 76 -5.23 -13.69 5.97
CA TYR A 76 -4.97 -14.63 7.06
C TYR A 76 -3.65 -14.25 7.72
N VAL A 77 -3.76 -13.58 8.86
CA VAL A 77 -2.63 -12.92 9.51
C VAL A 77 -2.06 -13.81 10.60
N CYS A 78 -0.76 -14.01 10.58
CA CYS A 78 0.00 -14.64 11.64
C CYS A 78 1.30 -13.87 11.89
N LYS A 79 2.11 -14.28 12.87
CA LYS A 79 3.39 -13.63 13.16
C LYS A 79 4.38 -13.74 11.99
N CYS A 80 4.32 -14.82 11.21
CA CYS A 80 5.20 -15.05 10.07
C CYS A 80 4.75 -14.30 8.81
N LEU A 81 3.44 -14.08 8.68
CA LEU A 81 2.81 -13.44 7.53
C LEU A 81 1.98 -12.25 8.03
N PRO A 82 2.62 -11.10 8.31
CA PRO A 82 1.92 -9.93 8.84
C PRO A 82 1.06 -9.26 7.76
N ALA A 83 -0.07 -8.66 8.15
CA ALA A 83 -1.01 -8.03 7.22
C ALA A 83 -0.36 -7.00 6.27
N PRO A 84 0.53 -6.09 6.72
CA PRO A 84 1.16 -5.12 5.83
C PRO A 84 1.95 -5.76 4.69
N ARG A 85 2.60 -6.91 4.93
CA ARG A 85 3.34 -7.63 3.88
C ARG A 85 2.39 -8.20 2.83
N GLN A 86 1.33 -8.89 3.28
CA GLN A 86 0.32 -9.43 2.38
C GLN A 86 -0.32 -8.32 1.54
N LEU A 87 -0.59 -7.17 2.13
CA LEU A 87 -1.17 -6.03 1.42
C LEU A 87 -0.27 -5.51 0.29
N ILE A 88 1.04 -5.38 0.54
CA ILE A 88 1.98 -4.94 -0.52
C ILE A 88 2.05 -5.97 -1.66
N GLU A 89 2.00 -7.26 -1.35
CA GLU A 89 1.94 -8.33 -2.37
C GLU A 89 0.66 -8.23 -3.24
N HIS A 90 -0.41 -7.62 -2.70
CA HIS A 90 -1.64 -7.30 -3.44
C HIS A 90 -1.64 -5.92 -4.12
N GLY A 91 -0.52 -5.18 -4.06
CA GLY A 91 -0.43 -3.82 -4.58
C GLY A 91 -1.16 -2.77 -3.73
N LEU A 92 -1.38 -3.06 -2.45
CA LEU A 92 -2.18 -2.25 -1.54
C LEU A 92 -1.33 -1.76 -0.36
N PHE A 93 -1.59 -0.54 0.07
CA PHE A 93 -0.96 0.06 1.23
C PHE A 93 -1.95 0.19 2.39
N PRO A 94 -1.58 -0.27 3.61
CA PRO A 94 -2.43 -0.13 4.78
C PRO A 94 -2.56 1.33 5.23
N CYS A 95 -3.79 1.80 5.43
CA CYS A 95 -4.04 3.10 6.07
C CYS A 95 -3.89 3.06 7.59
N ALA A 96 -3.77 1.86 8.20
CA ALA A 96 -3.60 1.68 9.63
C ALA A 96 -2.60 0.57 9.96
N LEU A 97 -1.85 0.80 11.04
CA LEU A 97 -0.64 0.05 11.41
C LEU A 97 -0.89 -1.36 11.96
N VAL A 98 -1.99 -1.54 12.69
CA VAL A 98 -2.23 -2.75 13.50
C VAL A 98 -3.40 -3.56 12.97
N PHE A 99 -4.47 -2.89 12.56
CA PHE A 99 -5.66 -3.50 11.98
C PHE A 99 -6.14 -2.63 10.81
N PRO A 100 -5.56 -2.80 9.61
CA PRO A 100 -6.02 -2.08 8.44
C PRO A 100 -7.44 -2.54 8.13
N LYS A 101 -8.42 -1.65 8.32
CA LYS A 101 -9.77 -1.81 7.77
C LYS A 101 -9.89 -1.21 6.38
N LEU A 102 -8.98 -0.30 6.07
CA LEU A 102 -8.92 0.45 4.83
C LEU A 102 -7.51 0.39 4.27
N THR A 103 -7.42 0.17 2.97
CA THR A 103 -6.19 0.17 2.20
C THR A 103 -6.40 0.93 0.90
N VAL A 104 -5.31 1.45 0.35
CA VAL A 104 -5.30 2.21 -0.91
C VAL A 104 -4.30 1.56 -1.85
N GLU A 105 -4.62 1.51 -3.14
CA GLU A 105 -3.72 1.04 -4.20
C GLU A 105 -2.40 1.83 -4.25
N LEU A 106 -1.28 1.12 -4.40
CA LEU A 106 0.06 1.72 -4.42
C LEU A 106 0.22 2.72 -5.56
N ASP A 107 -0.31 2.41 -6.74
CA ASP A 107 -0.27 3.31 -7.90
C ASP A 107 -1.00 4.64 -7.62
N MET A 108 -2.12 4.58 -6.88
CA MET A 108 -2.88 5.77 -6.49
C MET A 108 -2.10 6.64 -5.50
N LEU A 109 -1.33 6.02 -4.59
CA LEU A 109 -0.45 6.75 -3.68
C LEU A 109 0.73 7.40 -4.39
N GLU A 110 1.34 6.70 -5.36
CA GLU A 110 2.43 7.27 -6.16
C GLU A 110 1.95 8.47 -6.99
N PHE A 111 0.77 8.36 -7.60
CA PHE A 111 0.14 9.47 -8.30
C PHE A 111 -0.14 10.65 -7.36
N ALA A 112 -0.72 10.40 -6.19
CA ALA A 112 -0.99 11.45 -5.20
C ALA A 112 0.30 12.14 -4.74
N ALA A 113 1.38 11.38 -4.50
CA ALA A 113 2.68 11.93 -4.13
C ALA A 113 3.23 12.86 -5.22
N GLY A 114 3.18 12.43 -6.49
CA GLY A 114 3.57 13.27 -7.62
C GLY A 114 2.70 14.53 -7.75
N LEU A 115 1.40 14.43 -7.47
CA LEU A 115 0.50 15.59 -7.49
C LEU A 115 0.88 16.61 -6.42
N PHE A 116 1.12 16.16 -5.19
CA PHE A 116 1.47 17.07 -4.09
C PHE A 116 2.77 17.83 -4.33
N VAL A 117 3.75 17.22 -5.01
CA VAL A 117 4.99 17.90 -5.41
C VAL A 117 4.70 19.03 -6.42
N ASN A 118 3.75 18.81 -7.33
CA ASN A 118 3.44 19.74 -8.41
C ASN A 118 2.31 20.74 -8.08
N LEU A 119 1.60 20.58 -6.95
CA LEU A 119 0.34 21.26 -6.61
C LEU A 119 0.42 22.76 -6.26
N ALA A 120 1.59 23.42 -6.36
CA ALA A 120 1.66 24.89 -6.34
C ALA A 120 0.68 25.47 -7.38
N PRO A 121 0.14 26.71 -7.25
CA PRO A 121 -1.18 27.10 -7.77
C PRO A 121 -1.19 27.22 -9.30
N ASN A 122 -1.09 26.10 -9.97
CA ASN A 122 -0.96 25.98 -11.40
C ASN A 122 -1.96 24.91 -11.83
N GLU A 123 -2.96 25.31 -12.61
CA GLU A 123 -3.96 24.39 -13.18
C GLU A 123 -3.30 23.30 -14.04
N MET A 124 -2.08 23.57 -14.54
CA MET A 124 -1.27 22.63 -15.32
C MET A 124 -0.65 21.50 -14.48
N ALA A 125 -0.66 21.58 -13.15
CA ALA A 125 0.09 20.69 -12.26
C ALA A 125 -0.38 19.27 -12.44
N TRP A 126 -1.69 19.13 -12.46
CA TRP A 126 -2.37 17.86 -12.61
C TRP A 126 -2.09 17.23 -13.98
N ALA A 127 -2.14 18.02 -15.06
CA ALA A 127 -1.85 17.54 -16.41
C ALA A 127 -0.39 17.10 -16.55
N VAL A 128 0.55 17.88 -15.98
CA VAL A 128 1.99 17.54 -15.97
C VAL A 128 2.24 16.27 -15.16
N THR A 129 1.76 16.19 -13.91
CA THR A 129 1.92 14.99 -13.08
C THR A 129 1.31 13.76 -13.74
N LEU A 130 0.10 13.88 -14.32
CA LEU A 130 -0.55 12.77 -14.98
C LEU A 130 0.27 12.28 -16.19
N THR A 131 0.78 13.22 -16.99
CA THR A 131 1.64 12.90 -18.13
C THR A 131 2.92 12.20 -17.68
N GLU A 132 3.59 12.68 -16.64
CA GLU A 132 4.81 12.07 -16.07
C GLU A 132 4.54 10.67 -15.48
N PHE A 133 3.45 10.55 -14.72
CA PHE A 133 3.02 9.29 -14.10
C PHE A 133 2.75 8.20 -15.15
N LEU A 134 2.06 8.58 -16.23
CA LEU A 134 1.75 7.67 -17.34
C LEU A 134 2.96 7.41 -18.24
N SER A 135 3.84 8.41 -18.44
CA SER A 135 5.09 8.25 -19.20
C SER A 135 6.04 7.26 -18.53
N THR A 136 6.13 7.28 -17.20
CA THR A 136 6.92 6.29 -16.42
C THR A 136 6.41 4.86 -16.68
N ARG A 137 5.10 4.72 -16.89
CA ARG A 137 4.42 3.46 -17.26
C ARG A 137 4.41 3.18 -18.77
N GLY A 138 5.15 3.95 -19.58
CA GLY A 138 5.31 3.70 -21.01
C GLY A 138 4.17 4.21 -21.90
N TYR A 139 3.22 4.98 -21.34
CA TYR A 139 2.18 5.63 -22.12
C TYR A 139 2.68 7.00 -22.60
N ILE A 140 2.78 7.18 -23.91
CA ILE A 140 3.29 8.40 -24.53
C ILE A 140 2.11 9.21 -25.08
N PHE A 141 2.02 10.47 -24.69
CA PHE A 141 1.09 11.44 -25.24
C PHE A 141 1.88 12.37 -26.17
N THR A 142 1.89 12.05 -27.46
CA THR A 142 2.41 12.91 -28.55
C THR A 142 1.38 13.92 -29.01
#